data_AF-A0A8X6R4I8-F1
#
_entry.id   AF-A0A8X6R4I8-F1
#
_cell.length_a   1.000
_cell.length_b   1.000
_cell.length_c   1.000
_cell.angle_alpha   90.00
_cell.angle_beta   90.00
_cell.angle_gamma   90.00
#
_symmetry.space_group_name_H-M   'P 1'
#
loop_
_entity.id
_entity.type
_entity.pdbx_description
1 polymer ?
#
loop_
_entity_poly.entity_id
_entity_poly.type
_entity_poly.pdbx_seq_one_letter_code
_entity_poly.pdbx_strand_id
1 'polypeptide(L)' 'MFVPTNLKSCSHVFLRVDSVQPPLLQNYTGPHEVIHRTDKVLTILINGKKKAVSIDHVKPTYVWGDTNGIPLTGISSE' A
#
# COMPACT_ATOMS: atom_id res chain seq x y z
N MET A 1 11.37 -10.86 -12.27
CA MET A 1 10.38 -9.80 -11.94
C MET A 1 9.67 -10.25 -10.66
N PHE A 2 10.03 -9.68 -9.52
CA PHE A 2 9.43 -10.03 -8.23
C PHE A 2 8.18 -9.17 -8.03
N VAL A 3 7.00 -9.75 -8.19
CA VAL A 3 5.76 -9.14 -7.74
C VAL A 3 5.53 -9.64 -6.31
N PRO A 4 5.55 -8.78 -5.28
CA PRO A 4 5.30 -9.21 -3.92
C PRO A 4 3.95 -9.94 -3.86
N THR A 5 3.95 -11.22 -3.48
CA THR A 5 2.74 -12.07 -3.40
C THR A 5 1.64 -11.40 -2.58
N ASN A 6 2.03 -10.58 -1.60
CA ASN A 6 1.16 -9.83 -0.72
C ASN A 6 0.29 -8.80 -1.46
N LEU A 7 0.74 -8.21 -2.58
CA LEU A 7 -0.08 -7.26 -3.36
C LEU A 7 -1.26 -7.93 -4.08
N LYS A 8 -1.21 -9.24 -4.30
CA LYS A 8 -2.33 -9.99 -4.92
C LYS A 8 -3.51 -10.15 -3.96
N SER A 9 -3.25 -10.20 -2.65
CA SER A 9 -4.26 -10.44 -1.60
C SER A 9 -4.71 -9.16 -0.86
N CYS A 10 -4.00 -8.03 -1.03
CA CYS A 10 -4.32 -6.79 -0.31
C CYS A 10 -5.58 -6.10 -0.86
N SER A 11 -6.57 -5.87 0.02
CA SER A 11 -7.78 -5.07 -0.30
C SER A 11 -7.49 -3.58 -0.43
N HIS A 12 -6.54 -3.07 0.38
CA HIS A 12 -6.16 -1.66 0.37
C HIS A 12 -4.65 -1.50 0.14
N VAL A 13 -4.25 -0.36 -0.42
CA VAL A 13 -2.84 0.00 -0.63
C VAL A 13 -2.60 1.46 -0.30
N PHE A 14 -1.42 1.76 0.22
CA PHE A 14 -0.93 3.13 0.37
C PHE A 14 -0.23 3.54 -0.92
N LEU A 15 -0.64 4.67 -1.50
CA LEU A 15 0.01 5.23 -2.69
C LEU A 15 1.03 6.28 -2.26
N ARG A 16 2.29 6.11 -2.68
CA ARG A 16 3.30 7.15 -2.57
C ARG A 16 2.98 8.33 -3.48
N VAL A 17 3.08 9.54 -2.95
CA VAL A 17 2.93 10.77 -3.74
C VAL A 17 4.31 11.37 -3.96
N ASP A 18 4.79 11.29 -5.20
CA ASP A 18 6.09 11.84 -5.59
C ASP A 18 6.04 13.36 -5.90
N SER A 19 4.92 14.01 -5.61
CA SER A 19 4.81 15.47 -5.69
C SER A 19 5.61 16.11 -4.56
N VAL A 20 6.21 17.28 -4.83
CA VAL A 20 6.89 18.10 -3.80
C VAL A 20 5.85 18.52 -2.77
N GLN A 21 5.78 17.78 -1.66
CA GLN A 21 4.89 18.09 -0.55
C GLN A 21 5.62 18.95 0.48
N PRO A 22 4.87 19.78 1.23
CA PRO A 22 5.41 20.48 2.39
C PRO A 22 6.10 19.50 3.34
N PRO A 23 7.13 19.92 4.07
CA PRO A 23 7.95 19.04 4.92
C PRO A 23 7.19 18.31 6.04
N LEU A 24 5.93 18.68 6.29
CA LEU A 24 5.07 18.13 7.35
C LEU A 24 3.94 17.22 6.80
N LEU A 25 3.83 17.02 5.49
CA LEU A 25 2.82 16.15 4.91
C LEU A 25 3.34 14.72 4.69
N GLN A 26 2.47 13.75 4.96
CA GLN A 26 2.77 12.34 4.72
C GLN A 26 2.87 12.07 3.22
N ASN A 27 4.05 11.66 2.78
CA ASN A 27 4.40 11.24 1.42
C ASN A 27 3.66 9.98 0.92
N TYR A 28 2.73 9.44 1.70
CA TYR A 28 1.81 8.38 1.32
C TYR A 28 0.38 8.82 1.57
N THR A 29 -0.44 8.66 0.55
CA THR A 29 -1.90 8.78 0.67
C THR A 29 -2.46 7.45 1.14
N GLY A 30 -3.54 7.55 1.95
CA GLY A 30 -4.11 6.51 2.80
C GLY A 30 -4.46 5.17 2.14
N PRO A 31 -5.13 4.28 2.87
CA PRO A 31 -5.54 2.98 2.34
C PRO A 31 -6.57 3.21 1.24
N HIS A 32 -6.14 3.13 -0.01
CA HIS A 32 -7.04 3.20 -1.17
C HIS A 32 -7.52 1.81 -1.51
N GLU A 33 -8.82 1.69 -1.74
CA GLU A 33 -9.42 0.44 -2.19
C GLU A 33 -8.91 0.11 -3.59
N VAL A 34 -8.47 -1.13 -3.78
CA VAL A 34 -8.00 -1.62 -5.07
C VAL A 34 -9.17 -2.23 -5.84
N ILE A 35 -9.58 -1.56 -6.93
CA ILE A 35 -10.67 -2.01 -7.81
C ILE A 35 -10.17 -3.00 -8.85
N HIS A 36 -8.97 -2.79 -9.38
CA HIS A 36 -8.40 -3.65 -10.41
C HIS A 36 -6.93 -3.91 -10.17
N ARG A 37 -6.48 -5.14 -10.44
CA ARG A 37 -5.09 -5.58 -10.23
C ARG A 37 -4.55 -6.18 -11.52
N THR A 38 -3.41 -5.70 -11.97
CA THR A 38 -2.65 -6.24 -13.09
C THR A 38 -1.22 -6.49 -12.63
N ASP A 39 -0.44 -7.26 -13.39
CA ASP A 39 0.92 -7.68 -13.02
C ASP A 39 1.88 -6.51 -12.72
N LYS A 40 1.67 -5.35 -13.37
CA LYS A 40 2.51 -4.14 -13.24
C LYS A 40 1.77 -2.92 -12.71
N VAL A 41 0.44 -2.93 -12.76
CA VAL A 41 -0.41 -1.75 -12.53
C VAL A 41 -1.58 -2.13 -11.64
N LEU A 42 -1.89 -1.26 -10.68
CA LEU A 42 -3.03 -1.32 -9.79
C LEU A 42 -3.96 -0.17 -10.11
N THR A 43 -5.27 -0.44 -10.19
CA THR A 43 -6.29 0.61 -10.25
C THR A 43 -6.92 0.75 -8.88
N ILE A 44 -6.72 1.90 -8.26
CA ILE A 44 -7.24 2.24 -6.94
C ILE A 44 -8.32 3.30 -7.02
N LEU A 45 -9.22 3.32 -6.03
CA LEU A 45 -10.26 4.34 -5.89
C LEU A 45 -9.77 5.44 -4.94
N ILE A 46 -9.60 6.64 -5.47
CA ILE A 46 -9.25 7.83 -4.67
C ILE A 46 -10.39 8.84 -4.82
N ASN A 47 -11.09 9.17 -3.72
CA ASN A 47 -12.21 10.13 -3.72
C ASN A 47 -13.26 9.83 -4.82
N GLY A 48 -13.59 8.56 -5.05
CA GLY A 48 -14.53 8.14 -6.09
C GLY A 48 -13.97 8.12 -7.52
N LYS A 49 -12.69 8.49 -7.71
CA LYS A 49 -12.01 8.44 -9.01
C LYS A 49 -11.08 7.25 -9.10
N LYS A 50 -11.18 6.50 -10.20
CA LYS A 50 -10.27 5.39 -10.51
C LYS A 50 -8.93 5.94 -10.96
N LYS A 51 -7.84 5.50 -10.32
CA LYS A 51 -6.48 5.90 -10.65
C LYS A 51 -5.61 4.67 -10.87
N ALA A 52 -4.96 4.60 -12.03
CA ALA A 52 -3.97 3.59 -12.33
C ALA A 52 -2.60 4.01 -11.78
N VAL A 53 -1.96 3.13 -11.02
CA VAL A 53 -0.68 3.35 -10.35
C VAL A 53 0.19 2.11 -10.50
N SER A 54 1.48 2.27 -10.70
CA SER A 54 2.39 1.13 -10.83
C SER A 54 2.62 0.46 -9.48
N ILE A 55 2.83 -0.86 -9.48
CA ILE A 55 3.09 -1.65 -8.27
C ILE A 55 4.31 -1.15 -7.47
N ASP A 56 5.23 -0.44 -8.12
CA ASP A 56 6.45 0.11 -7.54
C ASP A 56 6.19 1.32 -6.62
N HIS A 57 5.15 2.11 -6.91
CA HIS A 57 4.81 3.33 -6.16
C HIS A 57 3.77 3.08 -5.06
N VAL A 58 3.43 1.81 -4.79
CA VAL A 58 2.45 1.46 -3.76
C VAL A 58 3.06 0.60 -2.67
N LYS A 59 2.52 0.72 -1.47
CA LYS A 59 2.75 -0.22 -0.39
C LYS A 59 1.46 -0.97 -0.06
N PRO A 60 1.50 -2.31 0.07
CA PRO A 60 0.35 -3.07 0.56
C PRO A 60 -0.03 -2.60 1.97
N THR A 61 -1.33 -2.45 2.25
CA THR A 61 -1.78 -2.33 3.64
C THR A 61 -1.87 -3.75 4.20
N TYR A 62 -1.10 -4.04 5.24
CA TYR A 62 -1.37 -5.24 6.04
C TYR A 62 -2.62 -4.96 6.87
N VAL A 63 -3.75 -5.51 6.45
CA VAL A 63 -4.86 -5.73 7.37
C VAL A 63 -4.49 -6.99 8.14
N TRP A 64 -4.24 -6.83 9.44
CA TRP A 64 -4.04 -7.94 10.34
C TRP A 64 -5.38 -8.66 10.49
N GLY A 65 -5.64 -9.61 9.59
CA GLY A 65 -6.65 -10.64 9.81
C GLY A 65 -5.99 -11.75 10.61
N ASP A 66 -6.55 -12.03 11.77
CA ASP A 66 -6.01 -12.88 12.82
C ASP A 66 -5.35 -14.20 12.35
N THR A 67 -4.20 -14.50 12.98
CA THR A 67 -3.55 -15.81 13.17
C THR A 67 -2.89 -16.50 11.97
N ASN A 68 -1.59 -16.24 11.77
CA ASN A 68 -0.49 -17.18 12.01
C ASN A 68 0.80 -16.72 11.29
N GLY A 69 1.79 -16.30 12.07
CA GLY A 69 3.16 -16.14 11.61
C GLY A 69 3.76 -14.76 11.85
N ILE A 70 4.33 -14.61 13.04
CA ILE A 70 5.36 -13.66 13.51
C ILE A 70 4.91 -12.26 14.04
N PRO A 71 4.99 -12.04 15.36
CA PRO A 71 4.94 -10.68 15.94
C PRO A 71 6.23 -9.92 15.60
N LEU A 72 6.10 -8.60 15.42
CA LEU A 72 7.22 -7.67 15.30
C LEU A 72 8.02 -7.65 16.61
N THR A 73 9.02 -8.53 16.74
CA THR A 73 10.13 -8.32 17.67
C THR A 73 10.96 -7.15 17.14
N GLY A 74 11.00 -6.05 17.90
CA GLY A 74 12.05 -5.05 17.77
C GLY A 74 11.60 -3.60 17.89
N ILE A 75 11.12 -3.19 19.07
CA ILE A 75 11.67 -1.97 19.69
C ILE A 75 12.01 -2.28 21.15
N SER A 76 13.30 -2.34 21.45
CA SER A 76 13.81 -2.22 22.82
C SER A 76 13.43 -0.86 23.39
N SER A 77 13.07 -0.83 24.66
CA SER A 77 13.32 0.29 25.54
C SER A 77 13.62 -0.28 26.94
N GLU A 78 14.90 -0.48 27.20
CA GLU A 78 15.55 -0.05 28.44
C GLU A 78 16.33 1.21 28.11
#